data_AF-A0A523UIZ5-F1
#
_entry.id   AF-A0A523UIZ5-F1
#
_cell.length_a   1.000
_cell.length_b   1.000
_cell.length_c   1.000
_cell.angle_alpha   90.00
_cell.angle_beta   90.00
_cell.angle_gamma   90.00
#
_symmetry.space_group_name_H-M   'P 1'
#
loop_
_entity.id
_entity.type
_entity.pdbx_description
1 polymer ?
#
loop_
_entity_poly.entity_id
_entity_poly.type
_entity_poly.pdbx_seq_one_letter_code
_entity_poly.pdbx_strand_id
1 'polypeptide(L)'
;MDDHLGKFLEELMQRRHRLPSQLAADLGVSHATVSRWLSGKDKPSPQSCRSLANYAGIPVEKVLAIVGHLPPLDATSPVEWPEFREYAKRKYGRELDDDLIAMVEDLIERRRSRIAQSS
;
A
#
# COMPACT_ATOMS: atom_id res chain seq x y z
N MET A 1 -10.07 6.49 -16.15
CA MET A 1 -8.82 6.28 -15.40
C MET A 1 -9.11 6.63 -13.96
N ASP A 2 -8.75 5.71 -13.08
CA ASP A 2 -9.12 5.64 -11.68
C ASP A 2 -8.61 6.82 -10.84
N ASP A 3 -9.44 7.86 -10.69
CA ASP A 3 -9.16 9.09 -9.95
C ASP A 3 -9.25 8.91 -8.42
N HIS A 4 -8.44 7.99 -7.89
CA HIS A 4 -8.40 7.70 -6.44
C HIS A 4 -7.70 8.81 -5.67
N LEU A 5 -6.72 9.48 -6.29
CA LEU A 5 -6.00 10.59 -5.68
C LEU A 5 -6.88 11.83 -5.53
N GLY A 6 -7.63 12.22 -6.57
CA GLY A 6 -8.54 13.38 -6.49
C GLY A 6 -9.54 13.22 -5.36
N LYS A 7 -10.26 12.09 -5.33
CA LYS A 7 -11.21 11.75 -4.25
C LYS A 7 -10.57 11.74 -2.86
N PHE A 8 -9.38 11.15 -2.72
CA PHE A 8 -8.66 11.15 -1.44
C PHE A 8 -8.36 12.56 -0.94
N LEU A 9 -7.90 13.45 -1.83
CA LEU A 9 -7.62 14.84 -1.47
C LEU A 9 -8.90 15.61 -1.14
N GLU A 10 -9.99 15.39 -1.87
CA GLU A 10 -11.29 15.98 -1.58
C GLU A 10 -11.82 15.55 -0.20
N GLU A 11 -11.78 14.27 0.12
CA GLU A 11 -12.16 13.77 1.44
C GLU A 11 -11.26 14.34 2.54
N LEU A 12 -9.96 14.41 2.30
CA LEU A 12 -8.99 14.97 3.25
C LEU A 12 -9.27 16.45 3.53
N MET A 13 -9.58 17.23 2.49
CA MET A 13 -9.98 18.63 2.60
C MET A 13 -11.29 18.79 3.37
N GLN A 14 -12.29 17.96 3.09
CA GLN A 14 -13.57 17.98 3.79
C GLN A 14 -13.39 17.66 5.29
N ARG A 15 -12.67 16.59 5.62
CA ARG A 15 -12.42 16.16 7.01
C ARG A 15 -11.65 17.20 7.83
N ARG A 16 -10.82 18.01 7.16
CA ARG A 16 -10.00 19.06 7.81
C ARG A 16 -10.58 20.46 7.67
N HIS A 17 -11.75 20.62 7.02
CA HIS A 17 -12.34 21.92 6.68
C HIS A 17 -11.32 22.86 6.02
N ARG A 18 -10.69 22.38 4.94
CA ARG A 18 -9.67 23.13 4.18
C ARG A 18 -10.06 23.30 2.73
N LEU A 19 -9.66 24.45 2.17
CA LEU A 19 -9.70 24.71 0.73
C LEU A 19 -8.40 24.22 0.06
N PRO A 20 -8.39 23.99 -1.27
CA PRO A 20 -7.19 23.56 -1.99
C PRO A 20 -5.96 24.46 -1.79
N SER A 21 -6.17 25.78 -1.68
CA SER A 21 -5.11 26.76 -1.40
C SER A 21 -4.53 26.63 0.00
N GLN A 22 -5.38 26.33 0.99
CA GLN A 22 -4.94 26.11 2.37
C GLN A 22 -4.21 24.77 2.50
N LEU A 23 -4.71 23.72 1.85
CA LEU A 23 -4.00 22.44 1.77
C LEU A 23 -2.61 22.61 1.14
N ALA A 24 -2.51 23.41 0.07
CA ALA A 24 -1.22 23.70 -0.55
C ALA A 24 -0.24 24.37 0.42
N ALA A 25 -0.72 25.36 1.19
CA ALA A 25 0.05 26.03 2.22
C ALA A 25 0.47 25.07 3.35
N ASP A 26 -0.46 24.25 3.85
CA ASP A 26 -0.22 23.27 4.91
C ASP A 26 0.81 22.20 4.49
N LEU A 27 0.85 21.86 3.20
CA LEU A 27 1.80 20.89 2.63
C LEU A 27 3.12 21.52 2.13
N GLY A 28 3.23 22.85 2.13
CA GLY A 28 4.40 23.56 1.62
C GLY A 28 4.59 23.43 0.11
N VAL A 29 3.51 23.29 -0.67
CA VAL A 29 3.53 23.18 -2.14
C VAL A 29 2.76 24.31 -2.79
N SER A 30 2.95 24.51 -4.10
CA SER A 30 2.20 25.54 -4.83
C SER A 30 0.72 25.16 -5.01
N HIS A 31 -0.16 26.16 -5.07
CA HIS A 31 -1.58 25.94 -5.38
C HIS A 31 -1.77 25.24 -6.75
N ALA A 32 -0.94 25.59 -7.74
CA ALA A 32 -0.95 24.95 -9.05
C ALA A 32 -0.62 23.45 -8.97
N THR A 33 0.26 23.05 -8.06
CA THR A 33 0.60 21.64 -7.82
C THR A 33 -0.61 20.87 -7.30
N VAL A 34 -1.30 21.38 -6.27
CA VAL A 34 -2.51 20.73 -5.72
C VAL A 34 -3.63 20.66 -6.76
N SER A 35 -3.81 21.70 -7.57
CA SER A 35 -4.80 21.69 -8.65
C SER A 35 -4.51 20.63 -9.72
N ARG A 36 -3.24 20.40 -10.06
CA ARG A 36 -2.85 19.32 -10.99
C ARG A 36 -3.10 17.94 -10.41
N TRP A 37 -2.87 17.76 -9.10
CA TRP A 37 -3.18 16.51 -8.41
C TRP A 37 -4.68 16.23 -8.38
N LEU A 38 -5.50 17.24 -8.04
CA LEU A 38 -6.96 17.12 -8.01
C LEU A 38 -7.57 16.83 -9.39
N SER A 39 -6.95 17.32 -10.47
CA SER A 39 -7.39 17.05 -11.84
C SER A 39 -6.77 15.79 -12.45
N GLY A 40 -5.97 15.03 -11.69
CA GLY A 40 -5.28 13.83 -12.16
C GLY A 40 -4.22 14.09 -13.23
N LYS A 41 -3.85 15.35 -13.49
CA LYS A 41 -2.85 15.74 -14.49
C LYS A 41 -1.41 15.46 -14.04
N ASP A 42 -1.21 15.34 -12.73
CA ASP A 42 0.09 15.08 -12.13
C ASP A 42 -0.07 14.23 -10.86
N LYS A 43 1.01 13.55 -10.46
CA LYS A 43 1.05 12.71 -9.26
C LYS A 43 2.03 13.28 -8.24
N PRO A 44 1.71 13.26 -6.93
CA PRO A 44 2.66 13.65 -5.90
C PRO A 44 3.88 12.75 -5.91
N SER A 45 5.05 13.36 -5.72
CA SER A 45 6.30 12.63 -5.53
C SER A 45 6.26 11.81 -4.23
N PRO A 46 7.16 10.83 -4.03
CA PRO A 46 7.26 10.11 -2.76
C PRO A 46 7.47 11.03 -1.55
N GLN A 47 8.13 12.16 -1.72
CA GLN A 47 8.29 13.17 -0.66
C GLN A 47 6.95 13.86 -0.36
N SER A 48 6.21 14.29 -1.38
CA SER A 48 4.87 14.85 -1.19
C SER A 48 3.89 13.85 -0.59
N CYS A 49 4.02 12.56 -0.92
CA CYS A 49 3.23 11.49 -0.31
C CYS A 49 3.49 11.37 1.20
N ARG A 50 4.75 11.53 1.65
CA ARG A 50 5.07 11.59 3.09
C ARG A 50 4.42 12.78 3.77
N SER A 51 4.47 13.97 3.16
CA SER A 51 3.79 15.15 3.70
C SER A 51 2.29 14.94 3.80
N LEU A 52 1.67 14.36 2.77
CA LEU A 52 0.24 14.00 2.77
C LEU A 52 -0.10 12.99 3.86
N ALA A 53 0.72 11.96 4.04
CA ALA A 53 0.54 10.93 5.07
C ALA A 53 0.59 11.54 6.48
N ASN A 54 1.60 12.36 6.76
CA ASN A 54 1.74 13.07 8.03
C ASN A 54 0.56 14.02 8.27
N TYR A 55 0.16 14.77 7.25
CA TYR A 55 -0.96 15.70 7.34
C TYR A 55 -2.29 14.96 7.57
N ALA A 56 -2.51 13.85 6.86
CA ALA A 56 -3.72 13.03 6.98
C ALA A 56 -3.76 12.17 8.25
N GLY A 57 -2.61 11.88 8.87
CA GLY A 57 -2.50 10.99 10.03
C GLY A 57 -2.65 9.52 9.66
N ILE A 58 -2.22 9.11 8.47
CA ILE A 58 -2.26 7.72 7.99
C ILE A 58 -0.87 7.25 7.55
N PRO A 59 -0.60 5.93 7.50
CA PRO A 59 0.67 5.40 7.00
C PRO A 59 0.98 5.85 5.57
N VAL A 60 2.25 6.11 5.27
CA VAL A 60 2.69 6.60 3.96
C VAL A 60 2.44 5.59 2.86
N GLU A 61 2.50 4.30 3.19
CA GLU A 61 2.24 3.18 2.29
C GLU A 61 0.81 3.24 1.75
N LYS A 62 -0.16 3.68 2.56
CA LYS A 62 -1.55 3.85 2.14
C LYS A 62 -1.70 4.99 1.13
N VAL A 63 -0.99 6.10 1.34
CA VAL A 63 -0.97 7.21 0.38
C VAL A 63 -0.28 6.80 -0.91
N LEU A 64 0.86 6.10 -0.83
CA LEU A 64 1.59 5.59 -2.00
C LEU A 64 0.73 4.62 -2.81
N ALA A 65 -0.05 3.75 -2.15
CA ALA A 65 -1.02 2.89 -2.81
C ALA A 65 -2.11 3.68 -3.55
N ILE A 66 -2.72 4.68 -2.90
CA ILE A 66 -3.76 5.54 -3.50
C ILE A 66 -3.24 6.28 -4.73
N VAL A 67 -1.99 6.74 -4.71
CA VAL A 67 -1.34 7.45 -5.82
C VAL A 67 -0.93 6.48 -6.96
N GLY A 68 -0.90 5.19 -6.68
CA GLY A 68 -0.46 4.13 -7.59
C GLY A 68 1.06 3.97 -7.67
N HIS A 69 1.80 4.40 -6.65
CA HIS A 69 3.23 4.09 -6.46
C HIS A 69 3.45 2.71 -5.85
N LEU A 70 2.41 2.14 -5.22
CA LEU A 70 2.44 0.82 -4.59
C LEU A 70 1.14 0.06 -4.95
N PRO A 71 1.14 -1.28 -5.05
CA PRO A 71 -0.10 -2.03 -5.00
C PRO A 71 -0.92 -1.67 -3.74
N PRO A 72 -2.27 -1.75 -3.80
CA PRO A 72 -3.11 -1.56 -2.62
C PRO A 72 -2.63 -2.43 -1.46
N LEU A 73 -2.58 -1.90 -0.23
CA LEU A 73 -2.12 -2.67 0.94
C LEU A 73 -3.02 -3.88 1.25
N ASP A 74 -4.26 -3.76 0.82
CA ASP A 74 -5.36 -4.72 0.86
C ASP A 74 -5.48 -5.51 -0.45
N ALA A 75 -4.60 -5.27 -1.42
CA ALA A 75 -4.37 -6.21 -2.50
C ALA A 75 -3.65 -7.43 -1.91
N THR A 76 -4.46 -8.39 -1.48
CA THR A 76 -4.25 -9.81 -1.78
C THR A 76 -4.20 -10.05 -3.31
N SER A 77 -3.57 -9.16 -4.08
CA SER A 77 -3.08 -9.52 -5.39
C SER A 77 -1.94 -10.48 -5.11
N PRO A 78 -2.05 -11.74 -5.54
CA PRO A 78 -0.96 -12.65 -5.41
C PRO A 78 0.16 -12.01 -6.22
N VAL A 79 1.22 -11.56 -5.54
CA VAL A 79 2.50 -11.86 -6.14
C VAL A 79 2.40 -13.36 -6.40
N GLU A 80 2.51 -13.78 -7.66
CA GLU A 80 2.63 -15.19 -8.05
C GLU A 80 3.93 -15.73 -7.44
N TRP A 81 3.97 -15.77 -6.11
CA TRP A 81 4.85 -16.62 -5.38
C TRP A 81 4.31 -18.01 -5.68
N PRO A 82 5.14 -18.91 -6.22
CA PRO A 82 4.76 -20.31 -6.28
C PRO A 82 4.30 -20.75 -4.90
N GLU A 83 3.40 -21.75 -4.85
CA GLU A 83 3.08 -22.42 -3.59
C GLU A 83 4.39 -22.77 -2.87
N PHE A 84 4.43 -22.63 -1.54
CA PHE A 84 5.67 -22.75 -0.77
C PHE A 84 6.45 -24.03 -1.14
N ARG A 85 5.71 -25.13 -1.33
CA ARG A 85 6.22 -26.41 -1.80
C ARG A 85 6.97 -26.33 -3.13
N GLU A 86 6.42 -25.64 -4.12
CA GLU A 86 7.04 -25.48 -5.43
C GLU A 86 8.30 -24.59 -5.35
N TYR A 87 8.25 -23.51 -4.58
CA TYR A 87 9.43 -22.67 -4.33
C TYR A 87 10.55 -23.45 -3.64
N ALA A 88 10.22 -24.20 -2.59
CA ALA A 88 11.17 -24.98 -1.80
C ALA A 88 11.83 -26.07 -2.66
N LYS A 89 11.06 -26.79 -3.47
CA LYS A 89 11.59 -27.79 -4.42
C LYS A 89 12.53 -27.15 -5.43
N ARG A 90 12.16 -26.01 -6.01
CA ARG A 90 12.99 -25.32 -7.02
C ARG A 90 14.31 -24.80 -6.45
N LYS A 91 14.30 -24.25 -5.23
CA LYS A 91 15.47 -23.57 -4.65
C LYS A 91 16.33 -24.48 -3.78
N TYR A 92 15.71 -25.43 -3.07
CA TYR A 92 16.36 -26.24 -2.04
C TYR A 92 16.15 -27.74 -2.26
N GLY A 93 15.75 -28.20 -3.45
CA GLY A 93 15.47 -29.63 -3.72
C GLY A 93 16.64 -30.60 -3.52
N ARG A 94 17.86 -30.10 -3.22
CA ARG A 94 19.01 -30.92 -2.81
C ARG A 94 19.19 -31.03 -1.29
N GLU A 95 18.56 -30.14 -0.53
CA GLU A 95 18.76 -29.93 0.91
C GLU A 95 17.49 -30.24 1.71
N LEU A 96 16.32 -30.01 1.11
CA LEU A 96 15.02 -30.26 1.72
C LEU A 96 14.33 -31.38 0.95
N ASP A 97 14.08 -32.49 1.65
CA ASP A 97 13.23 -33.57 1.16
C ASP A 97 11.73 -33.19 1.29
N ASP A 98 10.88 -34.02 0.67
CA ASP A 98 9.44 -33.77 0.60
C ASP A 98 8.76 -33.78 1.98
N ASP A 99 9.30 -34.53 2.94
CA ASP A 99 8.77 -34.64 4.30
C ASP A 99 9.06 -33.36 5.12
N LEU A 100 10.29 -32.84 5.02
CA LEU A 100 10.67 -31.56 5.63
C LEU A 100 9.88 -30.40 5.04
N ILE A 101 9.66 -30.39 3.72
CA ILE A 101 8.84 -29.37 3.05
C ILE A 101 7.40 -29.44 3.57
N ALA A 102 6.82 -30.63 3.69
CA ALA A 102 5.47 -30.80 4.22
C ALA A 102 5.37 -30.33 5.69
N MET A 103 6.36 -30.65 6.53
CA MET A 103 6.38 -30.21 7.92
C MET A 103 6.40 -28.68 8.07
N VAL A 104 7.18 -27.99 7.24
CA VAL A 104 7.24 -26.52 7.24
C VAL A 104 5.94 -25.91 6.73
N GLU A 105 5.35 -26.48 5.68
CA GLU A 105 4.06 -26.06 5.14
C GLU A 105 2.95 -26.15 6.21
N ASP A 106 2.88 -27.27 6.93
CA ASP A 106 1.97 -27.48 8.05
C ASP A 106 2.18 -26.44 9.18
N LEU A 107 3.45 -26.13 9.48
CA LEU A 107 3.77 -25.16 10.54
C LEU A 107 3.36 -23.73 10.17
N ILE A 108 3.55 -23.36 8.90
CA ILE A 108 3.10 -22.07 8.36
C ILE A 108 1.59 -21.95 8.50
N GLU A 109 0.85 -22.98 8.08
CA GLU A 109 -0.62 -22.97 8.12
C GLU A 109 -1.15 -22.87 9.54
N ARG A 110 -0.64 -23.71 10.47
CA ARG A 110 -1.01 -23.64 11.90
C ARG A 110 -0.71 -22.29 12.54
N ARG A 111 0.29 -21.55 12.06
CA ARG A 111 0.59 -20.20 12.54
C ARG A 111 -0.40 -19.18 11.99
N ARG A 112 -0.76 -19.28 10.72
CA ARG A 112 -1.78 -18.42 10.09
C ARG A 112 -3.14 -18.58 10.75
N SER A 113 -3.59 -19.81 11.00
CA SER A 113 -4.89 -20.06 11.65
C SER A 113 -4.93 -19.48 13.07
N ARG A 114 -3.82 -19.54 13.82
CA ARG A 114 -3.72 -18.93 15.16
C ARG A 114 -3.86 -17.40 15.13
N ILE A 115 -3.19 -16.74 14.19
CA ILE A 115 -3.26 -15.28 14.03
C ILE A 115 -4.69 -14.85 13.66
N ALA A 116 -5.36 -15.59 12.77
CA ALA A 116 -6.73 -15.31 12.35
C ALA A 116 -7.78 -15.48 13.46
N GLN A 117 -7.56 -16.40 14.42
CA GLN A 117 -8.45 -16.60 15.57
C GLN A 117 -8.22 -15.62 16.73
N SER A 118 -7.15 -14.82 16.65
CA SER A 118 -6.75 -13.85 17.69
C SER A 118 -7.18 -12.41 17.38
N SER A 119 -7.88 -12.19 16.26
CA SER A 119 -8.34 -10.87 15.76
C SER A 119 -9.86 -10.73 15.83
#